data_AF-A0AAX1SW92-F1
#
_entry.id   AF-A0AAX1SW92-F1
#
_cell.length_a   1.000
_cell.length_b   1.000
_cell.length_c   1.000
_cell.angle_alpha   90.00
_cell.angle_beta   90.00
_cell.angle_gamma   90.00
#
_symmetry.space_group_name_H-M   'P 1'
#
loop_
_entity.id
_entity.type
_entity.pdbx_description
1 polymer ?
#
loop_
_entity_poly.entity_id
_entity_poly.type
_entity_poly.pdbx_seq_one_letter_code
_entity_poly.pdbx_strand_id
1 'polypeptide(L)'
;MAKENPSNYKTLQIWIKKGHRMYSYFQECCHNAKNMYNTTNFYIRQVYTGLTQEKELQPLQKEVLDNIHKNIGKMNDTQRLAYQKKLEKEKVKPKEEQKEITCNLFSEPNFEKPYVDYNFLDALFKAMIQNDYR
;
A
#
# COMPACT_ATOMS: atom_id res chain seq x y z
N MET A 1 43.53 16.34 -13.52
CA MET A 1 42.19 16.95 -13.43
C MET A 1 41.25 16.17 -14.33
N ALA A 2 40.34 15.37 -13.76
CA ALA A 2 39.40 14.56 -14.53
C ALA A 2 38.23 15.43 -14.99
N LYS A 3 37.85 15.33 -16.28
CA LYS A 3 36.74 16.06 -16.88
C LYS A 3 35.41 15.50 -16.37
N GLU A 4 34.59 16.34 -15.75
CA GLU A 4 33.17 16.05 -15.53
C GLU A 4 32.45 16.07 -16.88
N ASN A 5 31.80 14.97 -17.25
CA ASN A 5 30.84 14.93 -18.35
C ASN A 5 29.46 15.25 -17.76
N PRO A 6 28.89 16.45 -17.96
CA PRO A 6 27.50 16.68 -17.56
C PRO A 6 26.61 15.83 -18.48
N SER A 7 26.01 14.78 -17.91
CA SER A 7 24.93 14.04 -18.54
C SER A 7 23.80 15.03 -18.87
N ASN A 8 23.76 15.52 -20.11
CA ASN A 8 22.69 16.37 -20.60
C ASN A 8 21.45 15.50 -20.81
N TYR A 9 20.65 15.33 -19.76
CA TYR A 9 19.35 14.67 -19.84
C TYR A 9 18.45 15.45 -20.80
N LYS A 10 18.07 14.82 -21.91
CA LYS A 10 17.04 15.33 -22.82
C LYS A 10 15.71 14.70 -22.48
N THR A 11 14.73 15.52 -22.11
CA THR A 11 13.34 15.06 -21.91
C THR A 11 12.56 15.28 -23.19
N LEU A 12 11.79 14.28 -23.61
CA LEU A 12 10.87 14.37 -24.74
C LEU A 12 9.44 14.22 -24.23
N GLN A 13 8.55 15.09 -24.70
CA GLN A 13 7.11 14.97 -24.43
C GLN A 13 6.41 14.42 -25.67
N ILE A 14 5.73 13.29 -25.52
CA ILE A 14 4.97 12.67 -26.60
C ILE A 14 3.49 12.70 -26.24
N TRP A 15 2.67 13.22 -27.14
CA TRP A 15 1.23 13.32 -26.96
C TRP A 15 0.55 12.07 -27.52
N ILE A 16 0.03 11.23 -26.64
CA ILE A 16 -0.68 10.00 -27.02
C ILE A 16 -2.16 10.32 -27.22
N LYS A 17 -2.60 10.40 -28.48
CA LYS A 17 -4.00 10.63 -28.86
C LYS A 17 -4.71 9.32 -29.25
N LYS A 18 -6.04 9.36 -29.32
CA LYS A 18 -6.86 8.26 -29.87
C LYS A 18 -6.36 7.90 -31.27
N GLY A 19 -6.10 6.61 -31.51
CA GLY A 19 -5.49 6.09 -32.74
C GLY A 19 -4.00 5.77 -32.63
N HIS A 20 -3.29 6.25 -31.61
CA HIS A 20 -1.92 5.81 -31.34
C HIS A 20 -1.91 4.37 -30.78
N ARG A 21 -0.95 3.53 -31.19
CA ARG A 21 -0.90 2.11 -30.79
C ARG A 21 -0.88 1.87 -29.27
N MET A 22 -0.30 2.81 -28.52
CA MET A 22 -0.21 2.75 -27.04
C MET A 22 -1.39 3.42 -26.32
N TYR A 23 -2.36 3.99 -27.07
CA TYR A 23 -3.45 4.74 -26.45
C TYR A 23 -4.25 3.89 -25.46
N SER A 24 -4.67 2.69 -25.87
CA SER A 24 -5.46 1.78 -25.03
C SER A 24 -4.71 1.38 -23.75
N TYR A 25 -3.43 1.07 -23.87
CA TYR A 25 -2.56 0.75 -22.73
C TYR A 25 -2.54 1.88 -21.70
N PHE A 26 -2.25 3.11 -22.13
CA PHE A 26 -2.20 4.25 -21.20
C PHE A 26 -3.58 4.63 -20.67
N GLN A 27 -4.65 4.44 -21.45
CA GLN A 27 -6.01 4.63 -20.97
C GLN A 27 -6.35 3.67 -19.83
N GLU A 28 -5.97 2.40 -19.95
CA GLU A 28 -6.13 1.40 -18.89
C GLU A 28 -5.29 1.74 -17.66
N CYS A 29 -4.02 2.12 -17.83
CA CYS A 29 -3.18 2.57 -16.71
C CYS A 29 -3.82 3.75 -15.95
N CYS A 30 -4.35 4.75 -16.66
CA CYS A 30 -5.04 5.88 -16.05
C CYS A 30 -6.31 5.46 -15.32
N HIS A 31 -7.06 4.50 -15.86
CA HIS A 31 -8.25 3.95 -15.21
C HIS A 31 -7.88 3.24 -13.90
N ASN A 32 -6.92 2.32 -13.94
CA ASN A 32 -6.50 1.55 -12.77
C ASN A 32 -5.91 2.47 -11.68
N ALA A 33 -5.11 3.47 -12.07
CA ALA A 33 -4.59 4.46 -11.13
C ALA A 33 -5.71 5.26 -10.43
N LYS A 34 -6.78 5.61 -11.17
CA LYS A 34 -7.94 6.30 -10.60
C LYS A 34 -8.72 5.39 -9.64
N ASN A 35 -8.91 4.11 -9.98
CA ASN A 35 -9.59 3.14 -9.12
C ASN A 35 -8.80 2.93 -7.82
N MET A 36 -7.48 2.78 -7.91
CA MET A 36 -6.60 2.66 -6.75
C MET A 36 -6.69 3.90 -5.85
N TYR A 37 -6.64 5.11 -6.43
CA TYR A 37 -6.77 6.36 -5.69
C TYR A 37 -8.13 6.48 -4.98
N ASN A 38 -9.22 6.19 -5.69
CA ASN A 38 -10.58 6.28 -5.14
C ASN A 38 -10.80 5.26 -4.02
N THR A 39 -10.38 4.02 -4.21
CA THR A 39 -10.52 2.94 -3.22
C THR A 39 -9.72 3.22 -1.97
N THR A 40 -8.49 3.68 -2.13
CA THR A 40 -7.62 4.06 -1.00
C THR A 40 -8.27 5.18 -0.19
N ASN A 41 -8.72 6.26 -0.85
CA ASN A 41 -9.38 7.37 -0.16
C ASN A 41 -10.72 6.99 0.46
N PHE A 42 -11.47 6.08 -0.17
CA PHE A 42 -12.69 5.53 0.39
C PHE A 42 -12.40 4.85 1.73
N TYR A 43 -11.43 3.93 1.78
CA TYR A 43 -11.05 3.25 3.03
C TYR A 43 -10.56 4.22 4.10
N ILE A 44 -9.66 5.15 3.75
CA ILE A 44 -9.17 6.17 4.69
C ILE A 44 -10.36 6.93 5.31
N ARG A 45 -11.31 7.37 4.48
CA ARG A 45 -12.48 8.13 4.95
C ARG A 45 -13.41 7.28 5.80
N GLN A 46 -13.74 6.06 5.38
CA GLN A 46 -14.67 5.20 6.10
C GLN A 46 -14.12 4.82 7.48
N VAL A 47 -12.83 4.45 7.56
CA VAL A 47 -12.17 4.14 8.83
C VAL A 47 -12.13 5.38 9.72
N TYR A 48 -11.60 6.50 9.20
CA TYR A 48 -11.41 7.69 10.01
C TYR A 48 -12.74 8.22 10.53
N THR A 49 -13.74 8.39 9.66
CA THR A 49 -15.05 8.90 10.09
C THR A 49 -15.80 7.91 10.96
N GLY A 50 -15.71 6.60 10.69
CA GLY A 50 -16.34 5.57 11.52
C GLY A 50 -15.79 5.56 12.95
N LEU A 51 -14.51 5.86 13.14
CA LEU A 51 -13.83 5.84 14.45
C LEU A 51 -13.74 7.21 15.14
N THR A 52 -14.15 8.30 14.49
CA THR A 52 -14.04 9.65 15.08
C THR A 52 -15.38 10.39 15.18
N GLN A 53 -16.42 9.96 14.46
CA GLN A 53 -17.74 10.54 14.60
C GLN A 53 -18.43 10.06 15.88
N GLU A 54 -19.31 10.89 16.44
CA GLU A 54 -20.14 10.56 17.61
C GLU A 54 -21.48 9.89 17.24
N LYS A 55 -21.64 9.53 15.96
CA LYS A 55 -22.87 8.93 15.41
C LYS A 55 -22.71 7.42 15.26
N GLU A 56 -23.83 6.73 15.18
CA GLU A 56 -23.85 5.31 14.81
C GLU A 56 -23.16 5.06 13.46
N LEU A 57 -22.47 3.93 13.38
CA LEU A 57 -21.77 3.51 12.17
C LEU A 57 -22.75 3.32 11.02
N GLN A 58 -22.47 4.01 9.92
CA GLN A 58 -23.13 3.78 8.64
C GLN A 58 -22.74 2.39 8.10
N PRO A 59 -23.58 1.77 7.27
CA PRO A 59 -23.32 0.42 6.72
C PRO A 59 -21.93 0.27 6.08
N LEU A 60 -21.50 1.27 5.29
CA LEU A 60 -20.19 1.25 4.61
C LEU A 60 -19.02 1.39 5.58
N GLN A 61 -19.18 2.12 6.68
CA GLN A 61 -18.14 2.24 7.71
C GLN A 61 -17.97 0.90 8.42
N LYS A 62 -19.10 0.27 8.78
CA LYS A 62 -19.11 -1.06 9.37
C LYS A 62 -18.48 -2.09 8.44
N GLU A 63 -18.86 -2.11 7.17
CA GLU A 63 -18.28 -3.03 6.18
C GLU A 63 -16.76 -2.89 6.06
N VAL A 64 -16.25 -1.65 6.01
CA VAL A 64 -14.80 -1.40 5.94
C VAL A 64 -14.09 -1.87 7.21
N LEU A 65 -14.64 -1.61 8.39
CA LEU A 65 -14.05 -2.07 9.66
C LEU A 65 -14.08 -3.60 9.78
N ASP A 66 -15.19 -4.23 9.38
CA ASP A 66 -15.33 -5.69 9.35
C ASP A 66 -14.32 -6.32 8.37
N ASN A 67 -14.09 -5.70 7.20
CA ASN A 67 -13.07 -6.13 6.25
C ASN A 67 -11.66 -6.06 6.85
N ILE A 68 -11.35 -5.02 7.62
CA ILE A 68 -10.08 -4.90 8.33
C ILE A 68 -9.93 -6.01 9.37
N HIS A 69 -10.92 -6.15 10.25
CA HIS A 69 -10.92 -7.16 11.31
C HIS A 69 -10.74 -8.58 10.75
N LYS A 70 -11.45 -8.91 9.67
CA LYS A 70 -11.38 -10.22 9.00
C LYS A 70 -10.00 -10.51 8.39
N ASN A 71 -9.24 -9.49 7.98
CA ASN A 71 -8.00 -9.68 7.22
C ASN A 71 -6.72 -9.33 7.99
N ILE A 72 -6.80 -8.70 9.17
CA ILE A 72 -5.63 -8.32 9.98
C ILE A 72 -4.73 -9.53 10.30
N GLY A 73 -5.33 -10.70 10.54
CA GLY A 73 -4.61 -11.96 10.75
C GLY A 73 -3.73 -12.31 9.54
N LYS A 74 -4.31 -12.32 8.35
CA LYS A 74 -3.60 -12.63 7.08
C LYS A 74 -2.49 -11.62 6.78
N MET A 75 -2.74 -10.35 7.05
CA MET A 75 -1.72 -9.29 6.92
C MET A 75 -0.52 -9.60 7.83
N ASN A 76 -0.78 -9.93 9.09
CA ASN A 76 0.26 -10.24 10.07
C ASN A 76 0.98 -11.56 9.80
N ASP A 77 0.31 -12.56 9.23
CA ASP A 77 0.96 -13.81 8.80
C ASP A 77 1.98 -13.53 7.69
N THR A 78 1.63 -12.65 6.74
CA THR A 78 2.56 -12.21 5.70
C THR A 78 3.77 -11.48 6.29
N GLN A 79 3.56 -10.61 7.28
CA GLN A 79 4.66 -9.92 7.99
C GLN A 79 5.57 -10.90 8.74
N ARG A 80 5.01 -11.92 9.40
CA ARG A 80 5.77 -12.97 10.09
C ARG A 80 6.61 -13.78 9.12
N LEU A 81 6.06 -14.18 7.98
CA LEU A 81 6.79 -14.90 6.94
C LEU A 81 7.95 -14.06 6.37
N ALA A 82 7.70 -12.77 6.10
CA ALA A 82 8.74 -11.86 5.63
C ALA A 82 9.84 -11.67 6.69
N TYR A 83 9.44 -11.57 7.96
CA TYR A 83 10.36 -11.46 9.09
C TYR A 83 11.23 -12.70 9.26
N GLN A 84 10.66 -13.91 9.24
CA GLN A 84 11.39 -15.17 9.33
C GLN A 84 12.44 -15.29 8.22
N LYS A 85 12.08 -14.98 6.97
CA LYS A 85 13.02 -14.95 5.84
C LYS A 85 14.16 -13.94 6.03
N LYS A 86 13.89 -12.80 6.65
CA LYS A 86 14.93 -11.80 6.98
C LYS A 86 15.85 -12.30 8.08
N LEU A 87 15.30 -12.90 9.14
CA LEU A 87 16.08 -13.48 10.24
C LEU A 87 17.02 -14.58 9.75
N GLU A 88 16.54 -15.48 8.90
CA GLU A 88 17.37 -16.53 8.30
C GLU A 88 18.54 -15.96 7.51
N LYS A 89 18.32 -14.87 6.75
CA LYS A 89 19.37 -14.18 6.00
C LYS A 89 20.37 -13.48 6.89
N GLU A 90 19.95 -12.84 7.99
CA GLU A 90 20.88 -12.20 8.92
C GLU A 90 21.72 -13.23 9.69
N LYS A 91 21.17 -14.39 10.05
CA LYS A 91 21.92 -15.46 10.74
C LYS A 91 23.13 -15.98 9.95
N VAL A 92 23.11 -15.85 8.62
CA VAL A 92 24.23 -16.25 7.74
C VAL A 92 25.37 -15.22 7.73
N LYS A 93 25.11 -13.97 8.15
CA LYS A 93 26.12 -12.91 8.15
C LYS A 93 27.09 -13.05 9.33
N PRO A 94 28.33 -12.54 9.19
CA PRO A 94 29.26 -12.41 10.31
C PRO A 94 28.62 -11.63 11.47
N LYS A 95 28.91 -12.02 12.73
CA LYS A 95 28.30 -11.43 13.93
C LYS A 95 28.46 -9.90 14.01
N GLU A 96 29.54 -9.37 13.47
CA GLU A 96 29.86 -7.93 13.45
C GLU A 96 28.94 -7.13 12.50
N GLU A 97 28.31 -7.79 11.53
CA GLU A 97 27.42 -7.17 10.54
C GLU A 97 25.93 -7.47 10.78
N GLN A 98 25.61 -8.32 11.75
CA GLN A 98 24.23 -8.71 12.05
C GLN A 98 23.46 -7.52 12.61
N LYS A 99 22.31 -7.24 12.00
CA LYS A 99 21.40 -6.18 12.44
C LYS A 99 20.24 -6.76 13.23
N GLU A 100 19.78 -6.00 14.23
CA GLU A 100 18.52 -6.28 14.89
C GLU A 100 17.38 -6.09 13.88
N ILE A 101 16.52 -7.10 13.75
CA ILE A 101 15.34 -7.05 12.89
C ILE A 101 14.11 -7.05 13.78
N THR A 102 13.21 -6.10 13.54
CA THR A 102 11.89 -6.03 14.17
C THR A 102 10.81 -6.61 13.27
N CYS A 103 9.82 -7.27 13.87
CA CYS A 103 8.61 -7.72 13.19
C CYS A 103 7.53 -6.65 13.32
N ASN A 104 7.35 -5.83 12.28
CA ASN A 104 6.37 -4.75 12.27
C ASN A 104 4.97 -5.29 11.95
N LEU A 105 4.27 -5.76 12.99
CA LEU A 105 2.88 -6.21 12.88
C LEU A 105 1.91 -5.03 12.82
N PHE A 106 0.83 -5.23 12.10
CA PHE A 106 -0.30 -4.30 12.02
C PHE A 106 -1.24 -4.50 13.22
N SER A 107 -1.85 -3.40 13.63
CA SER A 107 -2.91 -3.37 14.64
C SER A 107 -4.17 -2.77 14.02
N GLU A 108 -5.34 -3.17 14.52
CA GLU A 108 -6.59 -2.59 14.06
C GLU A 108 -6.69 -1.10 14.44
N PRO A 109 -7.20 -0.25 13.54
CA PRO A 109 -7.46 1.15 13.87
C PRO A 109 -8.55 1.22 14.93
N ASN A 110 -8.46 2.20 15.82
CA ASN A 110 -9.40 2.41 16.92
C ASN A 110 -9.61 3.91 17.16
N PHE A 111 -10.44 4.26 18.15
CA PHE A 111 -10.79 5.65 18.47
C PHE A 111 -9.56 6.53 18.80
N GLU A 112 -8.49 5.96 19.38
CA GLU A 112 -7.25 6.70 19.67
C GLU A 112 -6.34 6.82 18.45
N LYS A 113 -6.31 5.77 17.61
CA LYS A 113 -5.49 5.69 16.40
C LYS A 113 -6.35 5.31 15.19
N PRO A 114 -7.17 6.24 14.67
CA PRO A 114 -8.09 5.96 13.58
C PRO A 114 -7.43 6.01 12.20
N TYR A 115 -6.16 6.42 12.12
CA TYR A 115 -5.47 6.61 10.86
C TYR A 115 -4.89 5.29 10.32
N VAL A 116 -5.17 5.00 9.06
CA VAL A 116 -4.58 3.90 8.30
C VAL A 116 -3.67 4.47 7.23
N ASP A 117 -2.40 4.07 7.26
CA ASP A 117 -1.40 4.54 6.29
C ASP A 117 -1.42 3.71 4.99
N TYR A 118 -0.64 4.15 4.00
CA TYR A 118 -0.57 3.45 2.72
C TYR A 118 0.00 2.03 2.84
N ASN A 119 0.90 1.75 3.78
CA ASN A 119 1.47 0.41 3.96
C ASN A 119 0.42 -0.55 4.53
N PHE A 120 -0.40 -0.06 5.47
CA PHE A 120 -1.53 -0.79 6.02
C PHE A 120 -2.54 -1.13 4.92
N LEU A 121 -2.94 -0.13 4.12
CA LEU A 121 -3.94 -0.32 3.06
C LEU A 121 -3.41 -1.19 1.91
N ASP A 122 -2.14 -1.04 1.53
CA ASP A 122 -1.46 -1.92 0.58
C ASP A 122 -1.52 -3.38 1.02
N ALA A 123 -1.18 -3.65 2.29
CA ALA A 123 -1.26 -5.00 2.86
C ALA A 123 -2.70 -5.53 2.94
N LEU A 124 -3.66 -4.68 3.35
CA LEU A 124 -5.07 -5.03 3.42
C LEU A 124 -5.64 -5.41 2.04
N PHE A 125 -5.43 -4.55 1.04
CA PHE A 125 -5.94 -4.74 -0.32
C PHE A 125 -5.36 -5.99 -0.98
N LYS A 126 -4.08 -6.31 -0.72
CA LYS A 126 -3.48 -7.57 -1.13
C LYS A 126 -4.12 -8.78 -0.45
N ALA A 127 -4.35 -8.70 0.87
CA ALA A 127 -4.93 -9.79 1.67
C ALA A 127 -6.39 -10.10 1.30
N MET A 128 -7.17 -9.08 0.95
CA MET A 128 -8.58 -9.23 0.57
C MET A 128 -8.81 -9.39 -0.94
N ILE A 129 -7.75 -9.29 -1.76
CA ILE A 129 -7.83 -9.36 -3.23
C ILE A 129 -8.78 -8.25 -3.76
N GLN A 130 -8.51 -7.00 -3.37
CA GLN A 130 -9.34 -5.87 -3.80
C GLN A 130 -9.20 -5.65 -5.31
N ASN A 131 -10.34 -5.65 -6.02
CA ASN A 131 -10.38 -5.57 -7.49
C ASN A 131 -9.88 -4.23 -8.00
N ASP A 132 -10.28 -3.13 -7.35
CA ASP A 132 -9.90 -1.77 -7.75
C ASP A 132 -8.45 -1.38 -7.40
N TYR A 133 -7.71 -2.31 -6.79
CA TYR A 133 -6.31 -2.14 -6.40
C TYR A 133 -5.35 -2.95 -7.29
N ARG A 134 -5.85 -3.92 -8.07
CA ARG A 134 -5.04 -4.79 -8.93
C ARG A 134 -4.97 -4.32 -10.38
#